data_AF-A0A151IQ06-F1
#
_entry.id   AF-A0A151IQ06-F1
#
_cell.length_a   1.000
_cell.length_b   1.000
_cell.length_c   1.000
_cell.angle_alpha   90.00
_cell.angle_beta   90.00
_cell.angle_gamma   90.00
#
_symmetry.space_group_name_H-M   'P 1'
#
loop_
_entity.id
_entity.type
_entity.pdbx_description
1 polymer ?
#
loop_
_entity_poly.entity_id
_entity_poly.type
_entity_poly.pdbx_seq_one_letter_code
_entity_poly.pdbx_strand_id
1 'polypeptide(L)'
;MNDLVKHKCFATYDDEVDVIVVDDNNVVTMNTVETTEKQQTELQKSSKRQQQSSSCSSASKIVDTTNNGSADAIDELLIEAVEQKRPLWDHSQGYKNRSKIKTDALWTEVSNIMGGMCTK
;
A
#
# COMPACT_ATOMS: atom_id res chain seq x y z
N MET A 1 24.16 19.24 -7.58
CA MET A 1 23.34 18.01 -7.55
C MET A 1 23.44 17.49 -6.12
N ASN A 2 22.42 17.70 -5.27
CA ASN A 2 22.19 17.04 -3.96
C ASN A 2 21.10 17.78 -3.15
N ASP A 3 20.05 18.29 -3.82
CA ASP A 3 18.93 18.96 -3.12
C ASP A 3 17.79 18.00 -2.78
N LEU A 4 17.84 16.75 -3.26
CA LEU A 4 16.84 15.73 -2.92
C LEU A 4 16.88 15.37 -1.43
N VAL A 5 18.08 15.18 -0.87
CA VAL A 5 18.29 14.82 0.54
C VAL A 5 17.94 15.97 1.49
N LYS A 6 17.87 17.21 1.00
CA LYS A 6 17.46 18.38 1.79
C LYS A 6 15.95 18.53 1.95
N HIS A 7 15.16 17.76 1.19
CA HIS A 7 13.72 17.83 1.32
C HIS A 7 13.29 17.26 2.68
N LYS A 8 12.29 17.88 3.32
CA LYS A 8 11.76 17.48 4.64
C LYS A 8 11.40 15.98 4.75
N CYS A 9 11.13 15.32 3.63
CA CYS A 9 10.87 13.87 3.59
C CYS A 9 12.09 13.00 3.92
N PHE A 10 13.30 13.56 3.84
CA PHE A 10 14.56 12.89 4.16
C PHE A 10 15.18 13.42 5.46
N ALA A 11 14.41 14.15 6.29
CA ALA A 11 14.91 14.72 7.54
C ALA A 11 15.36 13.65 8.57
N THR A 12 14.94 12.41 8.39
CA THR A 12 15.32 11.27 9.25
C THR A 12 16.35 10.35 8.61
N TYR A 13 16.79 10.65 7.38
CA TYR A 13 17.80 9.88 6.69
C TYR A 13 19.19 10.36 7.09
N ASP A 14 20.06 9.42 7.43
CA ASP A 14 21.44 9.66 7.82
C ASP A 14 22.35 8.77 6.96
N ASP A 15 23.17 9.37 6.09
CA ASP A 15 24.03 8.62 5.17
C ASP A 15 25.21 7.91 5.85
N GLU A 16 25.51 8.25 7.11
CA GLU A 16 26.51 7.57 7.92
C GLU A 16 25.94 6.33 8.62
N VAL A 17 24.64 6.30 8.88
CA VAL A 17 23.96 5.27 9.69
C VAL A 17 23.06 4.36 8.86
N ASP A 18 22.39 4.88 7.84
CA ASP A 18 21.44 4.15 7.02
C ASP A 18 22.13 3.40 5.88
N VAL A 19 22.03 2.07 5.92
CA VAL A 19 22.62 1.15 4.96
C VAL A 19 21.52 0.38 4.25
N ILE A 20 21.67 0.26 2.93
CA ILE A 20 20.79 -0.56 2.10
C ILE A 20 21.25 -2.01 2.17
N VAL A 21 20.36 -2.90 2.60
CA VAL A 21 20.58 -4.35 2.68
C VAL A 21 19.67 -5.05 1.69
N VAL A 22 20.20 -6.07 1.03
CA VAL A 22 19.43 -6.94 0.12
C VAL A 22 19.49 -8.36 0.66
N ASP A 23 18.33 -8.98 0.89
CA ASP A 23 18.23 -10.35 1.38
C ASP A 23 18.20 -11.40 0.24
N ASP A 24 18.21 -12.68 0.61
CA ASP A 24 18.18 -13.82 -0.32
C ASP A 24 16.88 -13.89 -1.16
N ASN A 25 15.84 -13.20 -0.72
CA ASN A 25 14.56 -13.10 -1.41
C ASN A 25 14.52 -11.91 -2.39
N ASN A 26 15.64 -11.22 -2.58
CA ASN A 26 15.78 -9.98 -3.37
C ASN A 26 14.90 -8.84 -2.82
N VAL A 27 14.64 -8.83 -1.52
CA VAL A 27 13.96 -7.72 -0.84
C VAL A 27 15.02 -6.71 -0.41
N VAL A 28 14.78 -5.44 -0.74
CA VAL A 28 15.64 -4.31 -0.38
C VAL A 28 15.08 -3.64 0.86
N THR A 29 15.89 -3.57 1.93
CA THR A 29 15.54 -2.91 3.19
C THR A 29 16.58 -1.85 3.54
N MET A 30 16.14 -0.76 4.17
CA MET A 30 17.02 0.23 4.78
C MET A 30 17.18 -0.16 6.25
N ASN A 31 18.39 -0.48 6.67
CA ASN A 31 18.72 -0.80 8.06
C ASN A 31 19.72 0.21 8.59
N THR A 32 19.72 0.39 9.92
CA THR A 32 20.79 1.13 10.59
C THR A 32 21.98 0.21 10.85
N VAL A 33 23.21 0.73 10.83
CA VAL A 33 24.45 -0.02 11.12
C VAL A 33 24.36 -0.80 12.45
N GLU A 34 23.70 -0.25 13.47
CA GLU A 34 23.48 -0.90 14.77
C GLU A 34 22.59 -2.17 14.70
N THR A 35 21.75 -2.27 13.67
CA THR A 35 20.82 -3.40 13.46
C THR A 35 21.47 -4.53 12.65
N THR A 36 22.56 -4.25 11.93
CA THR A 36 23.29 -5.24 11.12
C THR A 36 24.12 -6.19 12.00
N GLU A 37 24.55 -5.76 13.18
CA GLU A 37 25.29 -6.62 14.12
C GLU A 37 24.40 -7.61 14.91
N LYS A 38 23.08 -7.38 14.97
CA LYS A 38 22.17 -8.18 15.83
C LYS A 38 21.46 -9.32 15.11
N GLN A 39 21.53 -9.42 13.79
CA GLN A 39 20.74 -10.39 13.01
C GLN A 39 21.40 -11.77 12.84
N GLN A 40 22.58 -12.03 13.39
CA GLN A 40 23.18 -13.38 13.39
C GLN A 40 22.71 -14.29 14.55
N THR A 41 21.91 -13.79 15.51
CA THR A 41 21.61 -14.56 16.74
C THR A 41 20.13 -14.61 17.15
N GLU A 42 19.17 -14.67 16.21
CA GLU A 42 17.75 -14.88 16.57
C GLU A 42 16.96 -15.78 15.62
N LEU A 43 17.62 -16.78 15.02
CA LEU A 43 16.92 -17.98 14.56
C LEU A 43 16.65 -18.88 15.78
N GLN A 44 15.49 -18.72 16.43
CA GLN A 44 14.69 -19.78 17.10
C GLN A 44 13.80 -19.22 18.22
N LYS A 45 12.57 -18.83 17.88
CA LYS A 45 11.30 -18.87 18.66
C LYS A 45 10.42 -17.76 18.09
N SER A 46 9.14 -17.92 17.81
CA SER A 46 8.18 -18.94 18.20
C SER A 46 6.95 -18.79 17.31
N SER A 47 6.42 -19.91 16.87
CA SER A 47 5.09 -20.03 16.27
C SER A 47 3.98 -19.43 17.15
N LYS A 48 2.88 -19.06 16.47
CA LYS A 48 1.47 -19.24 16.89
C LYS A 48 0.77 -18.03 17.56
N ARG A 49 -0.10 -17.35 16.82
CA ARG A 49 -1.56 -17.14 17.06
C ARG A 49 -2.08 -15.95 16.23
N GLN A 50 -3.02 -16.22 15.32
CA GLN A 50 -4.48 -16.04 15.46
C GLN A 50 -4.95 -14.58 15.31
N GLN A 51 -5.62 -14.34 14.18
CA GLN A 51 -6.93 -13.68 14.05
C GLN A 51 -7.36 -12.77 15.21
N GLN A 52 -7.58 -11.48 14.91
CA GLN A 52 -8.69 -10.77 15.51
C GLN A 52 -9.16 -9.60 14.64
N SER A 53 -10.40 -9.75 14.19
CA SER A 53 -11.34 -8.70 13.84
C SER A 53 -11.52 -7.69 14.97
N SER A 54 -11.69 -6.42 14.63
CA SER A 54 -12.63 -5.57 15.33
C SER A 54 -12.97 -4.35 14.49
N SER A 55 -14.26 -4.26 14.18
CA SER A 55 -15.00 -3.08 13.77
C SER A 55 -14.63 -1.84 14.59
N CYS A 56 -14.45 -0.70 13.92
CA CYS A 56 -14.60 0.60 14.55
C CYS A 56 -15.72 1.38 13.86
N SER A 57 -16.70 1.70 14.69
CA SER A 57 -17.95 2.35 14.38
C SER A 57 -17.76 3.72 13.75
N SER A 58 -18.73 4.05 12.92
CA SER A 58 -19.06 5.36 12.39
C SER A 58 -18.92 6.47 13.43
N ALA A 59 -18.19 7.52 13.09
CA ALA A 59 -18.71 8.88 13.00
C ALA A 59 -17.55 9.89 12.94
N SER A 60 -17.47 10.64 11.84
CA SER A 60 -17.09 12.05 11.94
C SER A 60 -17.84 12.82 10.86
N LYS A 61 -18.71 13.71 11.36
CA LYS A 61 -19.47 14.71 10.62
C LYS A 61 -18.53 15.85 10.27
N ILE A 62 -18.29 16.15 8.99
CA ILE A 62 -17.73 17.46 8.60
C ILE A 62 -18.33 17.92 7.26
N VAL A 63 -19.29 18.84 7.40
CA VAL A 63 -19.66 20.01 6.58
C VAL A 63 -19.92 19.91 5.07
N ASP A 64 -21.13 20.32 4.68
CA ASP A 64 -21.45 20.86 3.36
C ASP A 64 -20.61 22.11 3.08
N THR A 65 -19.76 22.08 2.05
CA THR A 65 -19.21 23.29 1.41
C THR A 65 -19.11 23.04 -0.09
N THR A 66 -20.21 23.37 -0.75
CA THR A 66 -20.29 24.17 -1.98
C THR A 66 -19.17 23.98 -3.02
N ASN A 67 -19.54 23.27 -4.08
CA ASN A 67 -19.13 23.54 -5.48
C ASN A 67 -17.72 23.11 -5.92
N ASN A 68 -17.43 21.81 -5.84
CA ASN A 68 -16.47 21.10 -6.71
C ASN A 68 -16.94 19.66 -7.04
N GLY A 69 -18.26 19.43 -6.97
CA GLY A 69 -18.88 18.15 -6.61
C GLY A 69 -18.99 17.07 -7.70
N SER A 70 -18.00 16.90 -8.56
CA SER A 70 -17.96 15.74 -9.47
C SER A 70 -16.74 14.85 -9.27
N ALA A 71 -15.55 15.42 -9.07
CA ALA A 71 -14.31 14.65 -8.93
C ALA A 71 -14.30 13.83 -7.62
N ASP A 72 -14.63 14.45 -6.49
CA ASP A 72 -14.63 13.76 -5.19
C ASP A 72 -15.65 12.60 -5.17
N ALA A 73 -16.82 12.76 -5.79
CA ALA A 73 -17.82 11.69 -5.87
C ALA A 73 -17.39 10.54 -6.78
N ILE A 74 -16.64 10.83 -7.85
CA ILE A 74 -16.07 9.82 -8.75
C ILE A 74 -14.92 9.08 -8.06
N ASP A 75 -14.07 9.79 -7.32
CA ASP A 75 -12.95 9.22 -6.59
C ASP A 75 -13.43 8.28 -5.48
N GLU A 76 -14.42 8.68 -4.69
CA GLU A 76 -15.03 7.81 -3.66
C GLU A 76 -15.65 6.55 -4.28
N LEU A 77 -16.35 6.68 -5.42
CA LEU A 77 -16.92 5.55 -6.14
C LEU A 77 -15.84 4.61 -6.69
N LEU A 78 -14.72 5.15 -7.18
CA LEU A 78 -13.57 4.37 -7.65
C LEU A 78 -12.91 3.61 -6.51
N ILE A 79 -12.71 4.28 -5.36
CA ILE A 79 -12.12 3.66 -4.16
C ILE A 79 -13.01 2.50 -3.70
N GLU A 80 -14.32 2.69 -3.61
CA GLU A 80 -15.27 1.64 -3.22
C GLU A 80 -15.23 0.45 -4.19
N ALA A 81 -15.23 0.71 -5.51
CA ALA A 81 -15.19 -0.34 -6.53
C ALA A 81 -13.88 -1.15 -6.50
N VAL A 82 -12.75 -0.51 -6.23
CA VAL A 82 -11.43 -1.17 -6.12
C VAL A 82 -11.29 -1.92 -4.80
N GLU A 83 -11.83 -1.39 -3.69
CA GLU A 83 -11.78 -2.03 -2.37
C GLU A 83 -12.39 -3.43 -2.39
N GLN A 84 -13.55 -3.60 -3.06
CA GLN A 84 -14.23 -4.90 -3.18
C GLN A 84 -13.39 -5.96 -3.92
N LYS A 85 -12.40 -5.53 -4.70
CA LYS A 85 -11.55 -6.40 -5.53
C LYS A 85 -10.18 -6.56 -4.90
N ARG A 86 -10.13 -7.32 -3.81
CA ARG A 86 -8.87 -7.64 -3.11
C ARG A 86 -7.68 -7.96 -4.03
N PRO A 87 -7.78 -8.74 -5.13
CA PRO A 87 -6.62 -9.05 -5.96
C PRO A 87 -5.91 -7.80 -6.55
N LEU A 88 -6.61 -6.66 -6.67
CA LEU A 88 -6.05 -5.40 -7.18
C LEU A 88 -5.12 -4.71 -6.17
N TRP A 89 -5.38 -4.80 -4.88
CA TRP A 89 -4.64 -4.04 -3.85
C TRP A 89 -3.98 -4.93 -2.78
N ASP A 90 -4.55 -6.10 -2.50
CA ASP A 90 -4.05 -7.03 -1.49
C ASP A 90 -2.79 -7.74 -2.00
N HIS A 91 -1.64 -7.35 -1.45
CA HIS A 91 -0.33 -7.90 -1.77
C HIS A 91 -0.08 -9.27 -1.13
N SER A 92 -0.91 -9.68 -0.16
CA SER A 92 -0.84 -11.02 0.43
C SER A 92 -1.39 -12.09 -0.50
N GLN A 93 -2.15 -11.70 -1.53
CA GLN A 93 -2.56 -12.62 -2.57
C GLN A 93 -1.38 -12.98 -3.46
N GLY A 94 -0.92 -14.22 -3.32
CA GLY A 94 0.16 -14.74 -4.15
C GLY A 94 -0.10 -14.59 -5.65
N TYR A 95 0.98 -14.67 -6.44
CA TYR A 95 1.03 -14.41 -7.89
C TYR A 95 -0.05 -15.10 -8.73
N LYS A 96 -0.65 -16.19 -8.23
CA LYS A 96 -1.72 -16.95 -8.89
C LYS A 96 -2.99 -16.12 -9.15
N ASN A 97 -3.24 -15.08 -8.35
CA ASN A 97 -4.42 -14.21 -8.48
C ASN A 97 -4.12 -12.87 -9.18
N ARG A 98 -2.85 -12.61 -9.51
CA ARG A 98 -2.37 -11.38 -10.18
C ARG A 98 -1.84 -11.63 -11.59
N SER A 99 -2.35 -12.66 -12.27
CA SER A 99 -2.03 -12.80 -13.69
C SER A 99 -2.63 -11.62 -14.46
N LYS A 100 -1.90 -11.11 -15.47
CA LYS A 100 -2.33 -9.94 -16.27
C LYS A 100 -3.79 -10.03 -16.72
N ILE A 101 -4.18 -11.20 -17.24
CA ILE A 101 -5.56 -11.46 -17.69
C ILE A 101 -6.62 -11.32 -16.58
N LYS A 102 -6.30 -11.69 -15.33
CA LYS A 102 -7.23 -11.56 -14.20
C LYS A 102 -7.32 -10.12 -13.73
N THR A 103 -6.18 -9.44 -13.65
CA THR A 103 -6.11 -8.03 -13.29
C THR A 103 -6.85 -7.15 -14.32
N ASP A 104 -6.66 -7.42 -15.61
CA ASP A 104 -7.38 -6.71 -16.69
C ASP A 104 -8.88 -6.97 -16.64
N ALA A 105 -9.30 -8.21 -16.37
CA ALA A 105 -10.71 -8.54 -16.19
C ALA A 105 -11.33 -7.81 -14.97
N LEU A 106 -10.59 -7.71 -13.87
CA LEU A 106 -11.02 -6.98 -12.66
C LEU A 106 -11.14 -5.47 -12.92
N TRP A 107 -10.18 -4.87 -13.62
CA TRP A 107 -10.26 -3.45 -14.03
C TRP A 107 -11.40 -3.19 -15.02
N THR A 108 -11.68 -4.12 -15.91
CA THR A 108 -12.85 -4.05 -16.80
C THR A 108 -14.14 -4.03 -15.98
N GLU A 109 -14.23 -4.85 -14.93
CA GLU A 109 -15.38 -4.86 -14.04
C GLU A 109 -15.52 -3.55 -13.23
N VAL A 110 -14.41 -2.98 -12.73
CA VAL A 110 -14.39 -1.64 -12.11
C VAL A 110 -14.89 -0.59 -13.10
N SER A 111 -14.40 -0.61 -14.35
CA SER A 111 -14.82 0.31 -15.40
C SER A 111 -16.32 0.20 -15.72
N ASN A 112 -16.88 -1.01 -15.66
CA ASN A 112 -18.31 -1.24 -15.86
C ASN A 112 -19.14 -0.64 -14.71
N ILE A 113 -18.68 -0.79 -13.47
CA ILE A 113 -19.31 -0.21 -12.28
C ILE A 113 -19.30 1.32 -12.34
N MET A 114 -18.19 1.90 -12.81
CA MET A 114 -18.03 3.35 -13.05
C MET A 114 -18.83 3.85 -14.27
N GLY A 115 -19.74 3.05 -14.84
CA GLY A 115 -20.63 3.46 -15.92
C GLY A 115 -19.99 3.52 -17.30
N GLY A 116 -18.85 2.84 -17.52
CA GLY A 116 -18.15 2.86 -18.82
C GLY A 116 -17.62 4.25 -19.20
N MET A 117 -17.53 5.18 -18.22
CA MET A 117 -17.16 6.58 -18.44
C MET A 117 -15.71 6.75 -18.94
N CYS A 118 -14.87 5.71 -18.91
CA CYS A 118 -13.53 5.69 -19.50
C CYS A 118 -13.51 5.34 -21.00
N THR A 119 -14.58 5.62 -21.74
CA THR A 119 -14.61 5.45 -23.21
C THR A 119 -14.88 6.77 -23.94
N LYS A 120 -13.85 7.60 -24.09
CA LYS A 120 -13.42 8.14 -25.40
C LYS A 120 -12.06 8.81 -25.33
#